data_AF-A0A6G3ZE84-F1
#
_entry.id   AF-A0A6G3ZE84-F1
#
_cell.length_a   1.000
_cell.length_b   1.000
_cell.length_c   1.000
_cell.angle_alpha   90.00
_cell.angle_beta   90.00
_cell.angle_gamma   90.00
#
_symmetry.space_group_name_H-M   'P 1'
#
loop_
_entity.id
_entity.type
_entity.pdbx_description
1 polymer ?
#
loop_
_entity_poly.entity_id
_entity_poly.type
_entity_poly.pdbx_seq_one_letter_code
_entity_poly.pdbx_strand_id
1 'polypeptide(L)'
;HPVKSLNFCIRMLTIFNPPMLCGLSHCVPGSILQVDRATNHFKLINFDNPPPLYVHNGKVMPLDMEIQEILGRKIKVAEGYLSRGDFLGALSDGVLYAGMGTTLNFGWGWNNIADYIENILRHKAQTARTIVRDIIAKTYDLYRGEIGDDATFVGIYVRPRNPLMIFTGPPLDQNQDETYVNRFLQFEGRKAICGGTTGNIIASYLGETIEMDLSTMRRELPPIGMLSCVDLVTEGILTLSKATEYIRNCQCDLSRLRFDNNGAYLLAREILQADSIHFLIGQSINEFYQNPLLPKNISIRRSLVEDLVHLLQRYQKEISFEYC
;
A
#
# COMPACT_ATOMS: atom_id res chain seq x y z
N HIS A 1 -1.33 -29.66 5.04
CA HIS A 1 -0.78 -28.31 5.33
C HIS A 1 -1.87 -27.29 5.10
N PRO A 2 -2.37 -26.60 6.14
CA PRO A 2 -3.44 -25.63 5.94
C PRO A 2 -2.87 -24.35 5.35
N VAL A 3 -3.45 -23.91 4.24
CA VAL A 3 -3.15 -22.66 3.56
C VAL A 3 -3.53 -21.52 4.51
N LYS A 4 -2.52 -20.78 5.01
CA LYS A 4 -2.73 -19.57 5.82
C LYS A 4 -3.57 -18.58 4.99
N SER A 5 -4.73 -18.22 5.52
CA SER A 5 -5.70 -17.28 4.97
C SER A 5 -5.05 -15.94 4.61
N LEU A 6 -5.12 -15.57 3.33
CA LEU A 6 -4.71 -14.26 2.82
C LEU A 6 -5.89 -13.28 2.94
N ASN A 7 -5.85 -12.41 3.94
CA ASN A 7 -6.85 -11.34 4.06
C ASN A 7 -6.50 -10.17 3.12
N PHE A 8 -7.27 -9.94 2.05
CA PHE A 8 -7.10 -8.80 1.11
C PHE A 8 -8.37 -7.95 0.99
N CYS A 9 -8.37 -6.68 1.37
CA CYS A 9 -9.59 -5.87 1.29
C CYS A 9 -9.98 -5.33 -0.09
N ILE A 10 -10.74 -6.08 -0.89
CA ILE A 10 -11.62 -5.56 -1.96
C ILE A 10 -12.94 -6.34 -1.90
N ARG A 11 -14.11 -5.68 -1.94
CA ARG A 11 -15.43 -6.33 -1.73
C ARG A 11 -16.32 -6.31 -2.99
N MET A 12 -16.07 -5.37 -3.89
CA MET A 12 -16.62 -5.27 -5.24
C MET A 12 -15.93 -4.05 -5.84
N LEU A 13 -15.42 -4.16 -7.06
CA LEU A 13 -14.95 -2.98 -7.76
C LEU A 13 -15.71 -2.84 -9.07
N THR A 14 -16.46 -1.75 -9.17
CA THR A 14 -17.32 -1.46 -10.31
C THR A 14 -16.79 -0.21 -11.00
N ILE A 15 -16.46 -0.36 -12.27
CA ILE A 15 -16.22 0.79 -13.16
C ILE A 15 -17.55 1.06 -13.86
N PHE A 16 -18.10 2.25 -13.63
CA PHE A 16 -19.19 2.82 -14.42
C PHE A 16 -18.63 4.00 -15.23
N ASN A 17 -19.01 4.13 -16.49
CA ASN A 17 -18.92 5.42 -17.18
C ASN A 17 -20.05 6.34 -16.65
N PRO A 18 -19.79 7.52 -16.07
CA PRO A 18 -20.84 8.52 -15.92
C PRO A 18 -21.12 9.21 -17.28
N PRO A 19 -22.32 9.80 -17.54
CA PRO A 19 -23.47 10.01 -16.65
C PRO A 19 -24.76 9.31 -17.12
N MET A 20 -25.51 8.68 -16.21
CA MET A 20 -26.99 8.66 -16.13
C MET A 20 -27.43 7.51 -15.20
N LEU A 21 -27.71 7.85 -13.94
CA LEU A 21 -28.72 7.12 -13.17
C LEU A 21 -30.09 7.53 -13.74
N CYS A 22 -30.61 6.76 -14.70
CA CYS A 22 -31.99 6.88 -15.15
C CYS A 22 -32.63 5.49 -15.29
N GLY A 23 -33.89 5.41 -14.89
CA GLY A 23 -34.58 4.18 -14.50
C GLY A 23 -34.59 3.07 -15.54
N LEU A 24 -34.48 1.84 -15.03
CA LEU A 24 -35.08 0.58 -15.51
C LEU A 24 -35.01 0.20 -17.01
N SER A 25 -34.26 0.89 -17.87
CA SER A 25 -34.19 0.57 -19.32
C SER A 25 -32.80 0.66 -19.95
N HIS A 26 -31.82 1.28 -19.27
CA HIS A 26 -30.48 1.49 -19.82
C HIS A 26 -29.41 1.01 -18.83
N CYS A 27 -28.83 -0.18 -19.07
CA CYS A 27 -27.56 -0.54 -18.42
C CYS A 27 -26.45 0.32 -19.06
N VAL A 28 -25.75 1.08 -18.23
CA VAL A 28 -24.58 1.91 -18.56
C VAL A 28 -23.37 1.00 -18.74
N PRO A 29 -22.51 1.14 -19.77
CA PRO A 29 -21.31 0.31 -19.93
C PRO A 29 -20.50 0.19 -18.64
N GLY A 30 -20.00 -1.01 -18.37
CA GLY A 30 -19.32 -1.26 -17.11
C GLY A 30 -18.59 -2.58 -17.03
N SER A 31 -17.72 -2.65 -16.03
CA SER A 31 -17.01 -3.87 -15.66
C SER A 31 -17.14 -4.06 -14.15
N ILE A 32 -17.50 -5.26 -13.72
CA ILE A 32 -17.58 -5.65 -12.32
C ILE A 32 -16.53 -6.74 -12.09
N LEU A 33 -15.62 -6.47 -11.16
CA LEU A 33 -14.62 -7.43 -10.72
C LEU A 33 -14.86 -7.79 -9.25
N GLN A 34 -15.07 -9.07 -9.00
CA GLN A 34 -15.18 -9.66 -7.67
C GLN A 34 -14.01 -10.61 -7.45
N VAL A 35 -13.41 -10.56 -6.26
CA VAL A 35 -12.32 -11.46 -5.87
C VAL A 35 -12.58 -11.97 -4.46
N ASP A 36 -12.63 -13.29 -4.31
CA ASP A 36 -12.62 -13.97 -3.03
C ASP A 36 -11.19 -14.01 -2.49
N ARG A 37 -11.02 -13.58 -1.25
CA ARG A 37 -9.70 -13.37 -0.63
C ARG A 37 -9.05 -14.66 -0.13
N ALA A 38 -9.89 -15.59 0.32
CA ALA A 38 -9.44 -16.83 0.92
C ALA A 38 -8.97 -17.80 -0.17
N THR A 39 -9.63 -17.76 -1.32
CA THR A 39 -9.41 -18.68 -2.42
C THR A 39 -8.68 -18.04 -3.62
N ASN A 40 -8.61 -16.70 -3.69
CA ASN A 40 -8.22 -15.94 -4.88
C ASN A 40 -9.08 -16.24 -6.12
N HIS A 41 -10.27 -16.80 -5.93
CA HIS A 41 -11.24 -16.95 -7.00
C HIS A 41 -11.73 -15.57 -7.45
N PHE A 42 -11.72 -15.31 -8.75
CA PHE A 42 -12.29 -14.08 -9.31
C PHE A 42 -13.48 -14.37 -10.19
N LYS A 43 -14.41 -13.42 -10.22
CA LYS A 43 -15.48 -13.34 -11.21
C LYS A 43 -15.45 -11.94 -11.82
N LEU A 44 -15.30 -11.90 -13.14
CA LEU A 44 -15.27 -10.68 -13.91
C LEU A 44 -16.45 -10.68 -14.89
N ILE A 45 -17.27 -9.65 -14.79
CA ILE A 45 -18.42 -9.41 -15.65
C ILE A 45 -18.15 -8.14 -16.43
N ASN A 46 -18.14 -8.22 -17.76
CA ASN A 46 -17.88 -7.10 -18.64
C ASN A 46 -19.05 -6.92 -19.62
N PHE A 47 -19.59 -5.71 -19.67
CA PHE A 47 -20.73 -5.38 -20.53
C PHE A 47 -20.48 -4.01 -21.17
N ASP A 48 -20.36 -4.02 -22.49
CA ASP A 48 -20.14 -2.84 -23.34
C ASP A 48 -18.88 -1.99 -23.03
N ASN A 49 -17.96 -2.48 -22.18
CA ASN A 49 -16.63 -1.92 -21.97
C ASN A 49 -15.56 -2.64 -22.80
N PRO A 50 -14.39 -2.00 -23.03
CA PRO A 50 -13.21 -2.66 -23.60
C PRO A 50 -12.89 -4.00 -22.94
N PRO A 51 -12.31 -4.97 -23.69
CA PRO A 51 -11.87 -6.22 -23.10
C PRO A 51 -10.91 -5.97 -21.93
N PRO A 52 -11.08 -6.65 -20.79
CA PRO A 52 -10.18 -6.53 -19.66
C PRO A 52 -8.79 -7.08 -20.01
N LEU A 53 -7.81 -6.67 -19.21
CA LEU A 53 -6.43 -7.10 -19.32
C LEU A 53 -6.16 -8.13 -18.22
N TYR A 54 -5.73 -9.33 -18.61
CA TYR A 54 -5.22 -10.32 -17.69
C TYR A 54 -3.73 -10.53 -17.96
N VAL A 55 -2.92 -10.40 -16.93
CA VAL A 55 -1.49 -10.69 -16.98
C VAL A 55 -1.20 -11.86 -16.06
N HIS A 56 -0.50 -12.85 -16.60
CA HIS A 56 0.02 -13.99 -15.85
C HIS A 56 1.51 -14.15 -16.17
N ASN A 57 2.34 -14.33 -15.15
CA ASN A 57 3.81 -14.44 -15.30
C ASN A 57 4.43 -13.29 -16.13
N GLY A 58 3.93 -12.06 -15.95
CA GLY A 58 4.44 -10.87 -16.62
C GLY A 58 4.09 -10.75 -18.11
N LYS A 59 3.21 -11.62 -18.63
CA LYS A 59 2.69 -11.55 -20.00
C LYS A 59 1.18 -11.43 -20.02
N VAL A 60 0.67 -10.63 -20.94
CA VAL A 60 -0.76 -10.49 -21.18
C VAL A 60 -1.26 -11.80 -21.81
N MET A 61 -2.26 -12.38 -21.19
CA MET A 61 -2.88 -13.63 -21.60
C MET A 61 -4.30 -13.37 -22.08
N PRO A 62 -4.80 -14.15 -23.05
CA PRO A 62 -6.23 -14.16 -23.33
C PRO A 62 -6.98 -14.58 -22.07
N LEU A 63 -8.09 -13.90 -21.80
CA LEU A 63 -9.03 -14.28 -20.77
C LEU A 63 -10.21 -14.96 -21.44
N ASP A 64 -10.47 -16.22 -21.11
CA ASP A 64 -11.60 -16.97 -21.68
C ASP A 64 -12.91 -16.42 -21.10
N MET A 65 -13.65 -15.69 -21.95
CA MET A 65 -14.90 -15.03 -21.57
C MET A 65 -16.08 -15.77 -22.19
N GLU A 66 -16.99 -16.26 -21.36
CA GLU A 66 -18.28 -16.80 -21.80
C GLU A 66 -19.26 -15.68 -22.10
N ILE A 67 -20.03 -15.81 -23.20
CA ILE A 67 -21.10 -14.87 -23.53
C ILE A 67 -22.41 -15.40 -22.96
N GLN A 68 -23.00 -14.63 -22.05
CA GLN A 68 -24.31 -14.90 -21.46
C GLN A 68 -25.32 -13.87 -21.97
N GLU A 69 -26.53 -14.32 -22.31
CA GLU A 69 -27.62 -13.42 -22.68
C GLU A 69 -28.54 -13.21 -21.48
N ILE A 70 -28.56 -11.99 -20.94
CA ILE A 70 -29.40 -11.62 -19.79
C ILE A 70 -30.25 -10.43 -20.20
N LEU A 71 -31.58 -10.58 -20.11
CA LEU A 71 -32.56 -9.54 -20.50
C LEU A 71 -32.32 -9.00 -21.94
N GLY A 72 -31.93 -9.87 -22.88
CA GLY A 72 -31.66 -9.52 -24.27
C GLY A 72 -30.33 -8.80 -24.51
N ARG A 73 -29.44 -8.73 -23.51
CA ARG A 73 -28.09 -8.15 -23.63
C ARG A 73 -27.02 -9.23 -23.54
N LYS A 74 -26.00 -9.13 -24.38
CA LYS A 74 -24.81 -10.00 -24.34
C LYS A 74 -23.83 -9.49 -23.30
N ILE A 75 -23.63 -10.28 -22.25
CA ILE A 75 -22.71 -10.00 -21.15
C ILE A 75 -21.55 -10.99 -21.26
N LYS A 76 -20.32 -10.51 -21.13
CA LYS A 76 -19.14 -11.37 -21.12
C LYS A 76 -18.75 -11.66 -19.67
N VAL A 77 -18.59 -12.93 -19.32
CA VAL A 77 -18.24 -13.37 -17.96
C VAL A 77 -16.98 -14.23 -18.02
N ALA A 78 -16.00 -13.96 -17.16
CA ALA A 78 -14.89 -14.86 -16.89
C ALA A 78 -14.78 -15.15 -15.41
N GLU A 79 -14.40 -16.38 -15.10
CA GLU A 79 -14.14 -16.86 -13.75
C GLU A 79 -12.82 -17.64 -13.73
N GLY A 80 -12.14 -17.64 -12.60
CA GLY A 80 -10.86 -18.32 -12.47
C GLY A 80 -10.19 -18.05 -11.13
N TYR A 81 -8.91 -18.40 -11.04
CA TYR A 81 -8.11 -18.22 -9.83
C TYR A 81 -6.87 -17.39 -10.14
N LEU A 82 -6.62 -16.37 -9.33
CA LEU A 82 -5.41 -15.55 -9.45
C LEU A 82 -4.24 -16.18 -8.73
N SER A 83 -3.09 -16.19 -9.42
CA SER A 83 -1.80 -16.59 -8.86
C SER A 83 -0.96 -15.39 -8.47
N ARG A 84 0.08 -15.61 -7.67
CA ARG A 84 1.04 -14.54 -7.33
C ARG A 84 1.69 -14.01 -8.60
N GLY A 85 1.77 -12.68 -8.72
CA GLY A 85 2.27 -11.98 -9.90
C GLY A 85 1.17 -11.69 -10.93
N ASP A 86 -0.05 -12.18 -10.74
CA ASP A 86 -1.14 -11.90 -11.67
C ASP A 86 -1.65 -10.47 -11.52
N PHE A 87 -2.03 -9.88 -12.65
CA PHE A 87 -2.71 -8.59 -12.72
C PHE A 87 -4.02 -8.74 -13.50
N LEU A 88 -5.10 -8.19 -12.96
CA LEU A 88 -6.36 -8.00 -13.68
C LEU A 88 -6.66 -6.51 -13.77
N GLY A 89 -6.83 -6.00 -14.99
CA GLY A 89 -7.18 -4.62 -15.27
C GLY A 89 -8.50 -4.50 -16.02
N ALA A 90 -9.35 -3.56 -15.61
CA ALA A 90 -10.51 -3.12 -16.37
C ALA A 90 -10.36 -1.63 -16.71
N LEU A 91 -10.85 -1.23 -17.87
CA LEU A 91 -10.65 0.10 -18.43
C LEU A 91 -11.91 0.61 -19.12
N SER A 92 -12.11 1.92 -19.10
CA SER A 92 -13.14 2.59 -19.93
C SER A 92 -12.61 2.87 -21.34
N ASP A 93 -13.56 3.21 -22.22
CA ASP A 93 -13.28 3.67 -23.59
C ASP A 93 -12.35 4.89 -23.63
N GLY A 94 -12.47 5.83 -22.70
CA GLY A 94 -11.56 6.98 -22.62
C GLY A 94 -10.07 6.57 -22.49
N VAL A 95 -9.77 5.47 -21.81
CA VAL A 95 -8.39 4.93 -21.78
C VAL A 95 -8.03 4.29 -23.11
N LEU A 96 -8.92 3.46 -23.67
CA LEU A 96 -8.69 2.73 -24.92
C LEU A 96 -8.44 3.68 -26.10
N TYR A 97 -9.19 4.79 -26.16
CA TYR A 97 -9.22 5.72 -27.28
C TYR A 97 -8.38 6.99 -27.08
N ALA A 98 -7.63 7.08 -25.98
CA ALA A 98 -6.76 8.22 -25.71
C ALA A 98 -5.81 8.51 -26.89
N GLY A 99 -5.73 9.78 -27.31
CA GLY A 99 -4.90 10.20 -28.44
C GLY A 99 -5.53 10.07 -29.83
N MET A 100 -6.80 9.65 -29.94
CA MET A 100 -7.55 9.75 -31.21
C MET A 100 -7.55 11.19 -31.74
N GLY A 101 -7.34 11.35 -33.07
CA GLY A 101 -7.37 12.65 -33.75
C GLY A 101 -6.04 13.41 -33.84
N THR A 102 -4.92 12.85 -33.34
CA THR A 102 -3.67 13.62 -33.19
C THR A 102 -2.52 13.29 -34.14
N THR A 103 -2.50 12.14 -34.86
CA THR A 103 -1.58 11.86 -36.00
C THR A 103 -1.79 10.49 -36.69
N LEU A 104 -2.36 9.49 -36.03
CA LEU A 104 -2.79 8.19 -36.58
C LEU A 104 -4.11 7.80 -35.89
N ASN A 105 -5.23 7.77 -36.61
CA ASN A 105 -6.61 7.77 -36.06
C ASN A 105 -7.07 6.48 -35.34
N PHE A 106 -6.22 5.81 -34.55
CA PHE A 106 -6.55 4.54 -33.89
C PHE A 106 -6.60 4.60 -32.35
N GLY A 107 -6.33 5.76 -31.74
CA GLY A 107 -6.28 5.91 -30.28
C GLY A 107 -5.07 5.19 -29.67
N TRP A 108 -5.10 4.94 -28.35
CA TRP A 108 -4.04 4.18 -27.70
C TRP A 108 -4.11 2.72 -28.15
N GLY A 109 -5.29 2.12 -28.10
CA GLY A 109 -5.55 0.76 -28.58
C GLY A 109 -5.11 -0.32 -27.60
N TRP A 110 -5.88 -1.41 -27.56
CA TRP A 110 -5.75 -2.47 -26.56
C TRP A 110 -4.35 -3.11 -26.55
N ASN A 111 -3.79 -3.42 -27.72
CA ASN A 111 -2.47 -4.06 -27.84
C ASN A 111 -1.35 -3.17 -27.29
N ASN A 112 -1.40 -1.86 -27.55
CA ASN A 112 -0.38 -0.94 -27.04
C ASN A 112 -0.49 -0.75 -25.51
N ILE A 113 -1.71 -0.82 -24.96
CA ILE A 113 -1.92 -0.81 -23.51
C ILE A 113 -1.36 -2.11 -22.89
N ALA A 114 -1.63 -3.26 -23.51
CA ALA A 114 -1.11 -4.56 -23.10
C ALA A 114 0.43 -4.54 -23.05
N ASP A 115 1.09 -4.12 -24.14
CA ASP A 115 2.55 -4.00 -24.22
C ASP A 115 3.12 -3.05 -23.16
N TYR A 116 2.43 -1.93 -22.91
CA TYR A 116 2.84 -0.96 -21.91
C TYR A 116 2.76 -1.53 -20.48
N ILE A 117 1.70 -2.28 -20.15
CA ILE A 117 1.57 -2.98 -18.87
C ILE A 117 2.67 -4.03 -18.69
N GLU A 118 2.93 -4.86 -19.70
CA GLU A 118 4.02 -5.83 -19.63
C GLU A 118 5.37 -5.15 -19.37
N ASN A 119 5.63 -4.03 -20.05
CA ASN A 119 6.85 -3.27 -19.87
C ASN A 119 6.97 -2.68 -18.46
N ILE A 120 5.87 -2.13 -17.91
CA ILE A 120 5.82 -1.68 -16.52
C ILE A 120 6.22 -2.84 -15.61
N LEU A 121 5.53 -3.99 -15.73
CA LEU A 121 5.68 -5.14 -14.85
C LEU A 121 7.10 -5.73 -14.85
N ARG A 122 7.80 -5.70 -15.98
CA ARG A 122 9.19 -6.21 -16.10
C ARG A 122 10.23 -5.36 -15.35
N HIS A 123 9.99 -4.06 -15.15
CA HIS A 123 11.07 -3.12 -14.77
C HIS A 123 10.91 -2.46 -13.39
N LYS A 124 9.78 -2.63 -12.68
CA LYS A 124 9.56 -1.96 -11.38
C LYS A 124 9.07 -2.94 -10.30
N ALA A 125 9.28 -2.59 -9.04
CA ALA A 125 8.60 -3.25 -7.91
C ALA A 125 7.14 -2.79 -7.87
N GLN A 126 6.19 -3.71 -8.01
CA GLN A 126 4.83 -3.35 -8.43
C GLN A 126 3.83 -3.35 -7.28
N THR A 127 3.04 -2.29 -7.25
CA THR A 127 1.73 -2.28 -6.59
C THR A 127 0.67 -1.98 -7.65
N ALA A 128 -0.57 -2.41 -7.41
CA ALA A 128 -1.69 -2.05 -8.29
C ALA A 128 -1.77 -0.52 -8.48
N ARG A 129 -1.50 0.27 -7.43
CA ARG A 129 -1.47 1.73 -7.49
C ARG A 129 -0.43 2.26 -8.48
N THR A 130 0.78 1.69 -8.48
CA THR A 130 1.85 2.11 -9.41
C THR A 130 1.43 1.87 -10.85
N ILE A 131 0.92 0.68 -11.15
CA ILE A 131 0.47 0.30 -12.49
C ILE A 131 -0.66 1.23 -12.95
N VAL A 132 -1.70 1.40 -12.11
CA VAL A 132 -2.85 2.24 -12.42
C VAL A 132 -2.44 3.69 -12.67
N ARG A 133 -1.58 4.25 -11.82
CA ARG A 133 -1.10 5.63 -11.98
C ARG A 133 -0.30 5.81 -13.26
N ASP A 134 0.59 4.86 -13.59
CA ASP A 134 1.41 4.96 -14.79
C ASP A 134 0.55 4.83 -16.07
N ILE A 135 -0.53 4.05 -16.03
CA ILE A 135 -1.53 3.98 -17.11
C ILE A 135 -2.26 5.32 -17.26
N ILE A 136 -2.84 5.84 -16.18
CA ILE A 136 -3.58 7.11 -16.21
C ILE A 136 -2.69 8.29 -16.60
N ALA A 137 -1.44 8.33 -16.13
CA ALA A 137 -0.47 9.35 -16.54
C ALA A 137 -0.22 9.28 -18.05
N LYS A 138 -0.02 8.07 -18.59
CA LYS A 138 0.15 7.88 -20.03
C LYS A 138 -1.09 8.26 -20.83
N THR A 139 -2.29 7.95 -20.33
CA THR A 139 -3.57 8.39 -20.91
C THR A 139 -3.63 9.92 -20.99
N TYR A 140 -3.30 10.62 -19.90
CA TYR A 140 -3.28 12.08 -19.86
C TYR A 140 -2.26 12.69 -20.84
N ASP A 141 -1.08 12.07 -20.97
CA ASP A 141 -0.07 12.47 -21.95
C ASP A 141 -0.57 12.30 -23.39
N LEU A 142 -1.29 11.21 -23.69
CA LEU A 142 -1.89 10.96 -24.99
C LEU A 142 -3.01 11.96 -25.32
N TYR A 143 -3.70 12.45 -24.29
CA TYR A 143 -4.61 13.60 -24.38
C TYR A 143 -3.90 14.95 -24.48
N ARG A 144 -2.56 15.01 -24.49
CA ARG A 144 -1.76 16.25 -24.54
C ARG A 144 -2.08 17.22 -23.40
N GLY A 145 -2.51 16.68 -22.26
CA GLY A 145 -2.92 17.46 -21.09
C GLY A 145 -4.35 18.01 -21.14
N GLU A 146 -5.12 17.76 -22.19
CA GLU A 146 -6.52 18.17 -22.32
C GLU A 146 -7.41 16.94 -22.41
N ILE A 147 -8.06 16.58 -21.29
CA ILE A 147 -8.88 15.37 -21.18
C ILE A 147 -10.00 15.41 -22.24
N GLY A 148 -9.91 14.51 -23.22
CA GLY A 148 -10.87 14.44 -24.32
C GLY A 148 -12.11 13.59 -24.03
N ASP A 149 -12.05 12.70 -23.04
CA ASP A 149 -13.15 11.83 -22.57
C ASP A 149 -12.88 11.36 -21.14
N ASP A 150 -13.90 10.85 -20.45
CA ASP A 150 -13.79 10.27 -19.12
C ASP A 150 -12.98 8.96 -19.15
N ALA A 151 -11.76 9.02 -18.61
CA ALA A 151 -10.82 7.90 -18.57
C ALA A 151 -10.73 7.28 -17.16
N THR A 152 -11.16 6.02 -17.05
CA THR A 152 -11.07 5.23 -15.82
C THR A 152 -10.30 3.94 -16.07
N PHE A 153 -9.34 3.64 -15.20
CA PHE A 153 -8.60 2.39 -15.19
C PHE A 153 -8.55 1.86 -13.77
N VAL A 154 -8.86 0.57 -13.59
CA VAL A 154 -8.70 -0.07 -12.29
C VAL A 154 -8.01 -1.41 -12.43
N GLY A 155 -7.12 -1.70 -11.48
CA GLY A 155 -6.31 -2.90 -11.46
C GLY A 155 -6.30 -3.59 -10.11
N ILE A 156 -6.26 -4.92 -10.14
CA ILE A 156 -5.93 -5.78 -9.01
C ILE A 156 -4.59 -6.44 -9.33
N TYR A 157 -3.67 -6.44 -8.36
CA TYR A 157 -2.37 -7.08 -8.48
C TYR A 157 -2.14 -8.01 -7.30
N VAL A 158 -1.91 -9.30 -7.57
CA VAL A 158 -1.69 -10.29 -6.52
C VAL A 158 -0.21 -10.34 -6.19
N ARG A 159 0.15 -9.89 -4.98
CA ARG A 159 1.53 -9.90 -4.50
C ARG A 159 1.65 -10.39 -3.07
N PRO A 160 2.85 -10.78 -2.62
CA PRO A 160 3.11 -11.01 -1.20
C PRO A 160 2.72 -9.79 -0.37
N ARG A 161 2.16 -10.05 0.82
CA ARG A 161 1.90 -9.00 1.80
C ARG A 161 3.24 -8.41 2.25
N ASN A 162 3.24 -7.11 2.49
CA ASN A 162 4.38 -6.37 3.02
C ASN A 162 4.05 -5.86 4.44
N PRO A 163 3.99 -6.75 5.45
CA PRO A 163 3.65 -6.36 6.80
C PRO A 163 4.85 -5.67 7.49
N LEU A 164 4.56 -4.73 8.38
CA LEU A 164 5.55 -3.98 9.16
C LEU A 164 5.22 -4.11 10.66
N MET A 165 6.22 -4.44 11.47
CA MET A 165 6.14 -4.32 12.93
C MET A 165 6.95 -3.12 13.39
N ILE A 166 6.34 -2.25 14.20
CA ILE A 166 6.99 -1.07 14.78
C ILE A 166 7.02 -1.25 16.30
N PHE A 167 8.23 -1.33 16.88
CA PHE A 167 8.41 -1.38 18.32
C PHE A 167 8.86 -0.02 18.84
N THR A 168 7.99 0.63 19.62
CA THR A 168 8.24 1.95 20.20
C THR A 168 8.16 1.94 21.72
N GLY A 169 9.25 2.34 22.38
CA GLY A 169 9.33 2.32 23.85
C GLY A 169 9.64 0.94 24.43
N PRO A 170 10.35 0.86 25.57
CA PRO A 170 10.59 -0.41 26.24
C PRO A 170 9.32 -0.90 26.95
N PRO A 171 9.13 -2.23 27.11
CA PRO A 171 8.07 -2.81 27.93
C PRO A 171 8.03 -2.22 29.35
N LEU A 172 6.85 -2.22 29.97
CA LEU A 172 6.69 -1.74 31.35
C LEU A 172 7.38 -2.66 32.35
N ASP A 173 7.22 -3.97 32.15
CA ASP A 173 7.84 -5.02 32.96
C ASP A 173 9.05 -5.58 32.21
N GLN A 174 10.25 -5.33 32.76
CA GLN A 174 11.51 -5.82 32.19
C GLN A 174 11.57 -7.35 32.09
N ASN A 175 10.81 -8.08 32.91
CA ASN A 175 10.73 -9.55 32.80
C ASN A 175 10.04 -10.00 31.51
N GLN A 176 9.34 -9.11 30.81
CA GLN A 176 8.71 -9.36 29.52
C GLN A 176 9.59 -8.95 28.33
N ASP A 177 10.76 -8.34 28.56
CA ASP A 177 11.65 -7.87 27.49
C ASP A 177 11.96 -9.01 26.51
N GLU A 178 12.38 -10.18 27.02
CA GLU A 178 12.68 -11.34 26.18
C GLU A 178 11.47 -11.80 25.35
N THR A 179 10.26 -11.77 25.92
CA THR A 179 9.02 -12.14 25.21
C THR A 179 8.78 -11.24 24.00
N TYR A 180 8.83 -9.92 24.21
CA TYR A 180 8.55 -8.96 23.14
C TYR A 180 9.69 -8.86 22.12
N VAL A 181 10.94 -8.99 22.56
CA VAL A 181 12.11 -9.05 21.66
C VAL A 181 12.01 -10.28 20.76
N ASN A 182 11.75 -11.46 21.31
CA ASN A 182 11.58 -12.69 20.50
C ASN A 182 10.45 -12.54 19.48
N ARG A 183 9.29 -12.02 19.92
CA ARG A 183 8.16 -11.78 19.01
C ARG A 183 8.51 -10.80 17.90
N PHE A 184 9.25 -9.74 18.20
CA PHE A 184 9.70 -8.76 17.21
C PHE A 184 10.67 -9.39 16.20
N LEU A 185 11.69 -10.12 16.67
CA LEU A 185 12.69 -10.76 15.82
C LEU A 185 12.11 -11.89 14.96
N GLN A 186 11.14 -12.65 15.48
CA GLN A 186 10.46 -13.73 14.74
C GLN A 186 9.39 -13.24 13.77
N PHE A 187 9.08 -11.93 13.75
CA PHE A 187 8.07 -11.39 12.85
C PHE A 187 8.44 -11.59 11.37
N GLU A 188 7.58 -12.28 10.63
CA GLU A 188 7.69 -12.49 9.18
C GLU A 188 7.29 -11.22 8.41
N GLY A 189 8.17 -10.22 8.42
CA GLY A 189 7.96 -8.93 7.78
C GLY A 189 9.07 -7.95 8.09
N ARG A 190 8.85 -6.70 7.66
CA ARG A 190 9.74 -5.59 7.97
C ARG A 190 9.62 -5.20 9.45
N LYS A 191 10.72 -4.75 10.02
CA LYS A 191 10.88 -4.47 11.46
C LYS A 191 11.49 -3.09 11.64
N ALA A 192 10.79 -2.22 12.36
CA ALA A 192 11.29 -0.90 12.70
C ALA A 192 11.27 -0.69 14.23
N ILE A 193 12.35 -0.11 14.75
CA ILE A 193 12.46 0.31 16.15
C ILE A 193 12.41 1.82 16.21
N CYS A 194 11.57 2.34 17.11
CA CYS A 194 11.45 3.75 17.42
C CYS A 194 11.73 3.94 18.91
N GLY A 195 12.99 4.07 19.30
CA GLY A 195 13.38 4.15 20.70
C GLY A 195 14.82 3.73 20.91
N GLY A 196 15.68 4.63 21.40
CA GLY A 196 17.06 4.27 21.76
C GLY A 196 17.12 3.17 22.82
N THR A 197 16.32 3.26 23.89
CA THR A 197 16.26 2.22 24.93
C THR A 197 15.73 0.89 24.39
N THR A 198 14.65 0.89 23.61
CA THR A 198 14.12 -0.32 22.94
C THR A 198 15.16 -0.95 22.03
N GLY A 199 15.87 -0.12 21.26
CA GLY A 199 16.96 -0.54 20.40
C GLY A 199 18.06 -1.23 21.19
N ASN A 200 18.49 -0.64 22.31
CA ASN A 200 19.55 -1.20 23.15
C ASN A 200 19.15 -2.52 23.80
N ILE A 201 17.88 -2.71 24.18
CA ILE A 201 17.38 -3.99 24.69
C ILE A 201 17.51 -5.07 23.61
N ILE A 202 17.07 -4.77 22.38
CA ILE A 202 17.16 -5.71 21.25
C ILE A 202 18.63 -5.96 20.87
N ALA A 203 19.46 -4.92 20.84
CA ALA A 203 20.89 -5.05 20.54
C ALA A 203 21.61 -5.93 21.57
N SER A 204 21.32 -5.74 22.86
CA SER A 204 21.82 -6.59 23.94
C SER A 204 21.40 -8.05 23.76
N TYR A 205 20.14 -8.30 23.37
CA TYR A 205 19.65 -9.66 23.08
C TYR A 205 20.38 -10.33 21.91
N LEU A 206 20.74 -9.54 20.89
CA LEU A 206 21.51 -10.01 19.73
C LEU A 206 23.02 -10.13 20.01
N GLY A 207 23.50 -9.61 21.15
CA GLY A 207 24.93 -9.50 21.42
C GLY A 207 25.64 -8.47 20.55
N GLU A 208 24.91 -7.45 20.08
CA GLU A 208 25.36 -6.39 19.18
C GLU A 208 25.32 -5.01 19.84
N THR A 209 25.97 -4.03 19.21
CA THR A 209 25.85 -2.62 19.55
C THR A 209 25.26 -1.85 18.37
N ILE A 210 24.45 -0.82 18.63
CA ILE A 210 23.86 0.00 17.57
C ILE A 210 24.92 0.92 16.97
N GLU A 211 25.18 0.77 15.68
CA GLU A 211 26.01 1.71 14.92
C GLU A 211 25.17 2.86 14.39
N MET A 212 25.60 4.10 14.59
CA MET A 212 24.85 5.29 14.17
C MET A 212 25.29 5.78 12.79
N ASP A 213 24.34 5.99 11.88
CA ASP A 213 24.62 6.62 10.58
C ASP A 213 24.47 8.15 10.67
N LEU A 214 25.58 8.83 10.96
CA LEU A 214 25.64 10.28 11.10
C LEU A 214 25.21 11.06 9.85
N SER A 215 25.23 10.45 8.65
CA SER A 215 24.80 11.10 7.41
C SER A 215 23.29 11.42 7.41
N THR A 216 22.52 10.72 8.24
CA THR A 216 21.07 10.89 8.36
C THR A 216 20.65 11.95 9.38
N MET A 217 21.62 12.50 10.12
CA MET A 217 21.37 13.50 11.16
C MET A 217 20.79 14.79 10.56
N ARG A 218 19.81 15.39 11.24
CA ARG A 218 19.29 16.72 10.96
C ARG A 218 19.29 17.55 12.25
N ARG A 219 19.11 18.87 12.13
CA ARG A 219 19.08 19.79 13.28
C ARG A 219 18.10 19.34 14.38
N GLU A 220 16.97 18.77 13.98
CA GLU A 220 15.86 18.38 14.87
C GLU A 220 15.65 16.88 14.97
N LEU A 221 16.44 16.07 14.23
CA LEU A 221 16.29 14.62 14.19
C LEU A 221 17.66 13.95 14.41
N PRO A 222 17.78 13.08 15.43
CA PRO A 222 18.97 12.25 15.59
C PRO A 222 19.19 11.31 14.40
N PRO A 223 20.41 10.79 14.23
CA PRO A 223 20.70 9.84 13.18
C PRO A 223 19.95 8.52 13.41
N ILE A 224 19.81 7.73 12.35
CA ILE A 224 19.33 6.34 12.46
C ILE A 224 20.42 5.44 13.05
N GLY A 225 19.99 4.33 13.61
CA GLY A 225 20.87 3.22 14.01
C GLY A 225 20.81 2.07 13.00
N MET A 226 21.86 1.26 13.01
CA MET A 226 21.97 0.01 12.28
C MET A 226 22.07 -1.14 13.28
N LEU A 227 21.28 -2.18 13.06
CA LEU A 227 21.26 -3.39 13.89
C LEU A 227 20.89 -4.57 12.98
N SER A 228 21.50 -5.74 13.19
CA SER A 228 21.15 -6.90 12.38
C SER A 228 19.69 -7.30 12.59
N CYS A 229 19.10 -7.91 11.55
CA CYS A 229 17.72 -8.39 11.57
C CYS A 229 16.64 -7.30 11.76
N VAL A 230 17.00 -6.02 11.75
CA VAL A 230 16.07 -4.88 11.87
C VAL A 230 16.24 -3.94 10.67
N ASP A 231 15.14 -3.60 9.98
CA ASP A 231 15.18 -2.79 8.76
C ASP A 231 15.41 -1.30 9.03
N LEU A 232 15.00 -0.81 10.20
CA LEU A 232 15.15 0.60 10.58
C LEU A 232 15.20 0.79 12.09
N VAL A 233 16.25 1.44 12.61
CA VAL A 233 16.33 1.86 14.03
C VAL A 233 16.37 3.39 14.10
N THR A 234 15.52 3.99 14.94
CA THR A 234 15.40 5.45 15.08
C THR A 234 15.28 5.86 16.55
N GLU A 235 15.39 7.17 16.82
CA GLU A 235 15.37 7.71 18.19
C GLU A 235 14.09 7.37 18.95
N GLY A 236 12.91 7.50 18.34
CA GLY A 236 11.63 7.34 19.06
C GLY A 236 10.65 8.48 18.81
N ILE A 237 10.34 9.25 19.85
CA ILE A 237 9.20 10.18 19.88
C ILE A 237 9.35 11.30 18.86
N LEU A 238 10.55 11.88 18.71
CA LEU A 238 10.78 12.96 17.75
C LEU A 238 10.61 12.47 16.32
N THR A 239 11.16 11.28 16.05
CA THR A 239 11.08 10.64 14.73
C THR A 239 9.64 10.26 14.38
N LEU A 240 8.89 9.67 15.31
CA LEU A 240 7.48 9.32 15.13
C LEU A 240 6.61 10.55 14.87
N SER A 241 6.81 11.62 15.65
CA SER A 241 6.08 12.87 15.48
C SER A 241 6.32 13.47 14.09
N LYS A 242 7.59 13.57 13.67
CA LYS A 242 7.95 14.12 12.36
C LYS A 242 7.53 13.23 11.19
N ALA A 243 7.61 11.90 11.33
CA ALA A 243 7.12 10.95 10.34
C ALA A 243 5.60 11.09 10.15
N THR A 244 4.85 11.30 11.24
CA THR A 244 3.40 11.54 11.19
C THR A 244 3.07 12.83 10.45
N GLU A 245 3.87 13.89 10.63
CA GLU A 245 3.75 15.13 9.85
C GLU A 245 3.99 14.87 8.35
N TYR A 246 5.02 14.12 7.98
CA TYR A 246 5.29 13.76 6.58
C TYR A 246 4.14 12.97 5.95
N ILE A 247 3.60 11.97 6.66
CA ILE A 247 2.45 11.18 6.20
C ILE A 247 1.22 12.06 5.99
N ARG A 248 0.98 13.02 6.89
CA ARG A 248 -0.13 13.98 6.79
C ARG A 248 0.04 14.90 5.58
N ASN A 249 1.23 15.47 5.41
CA ASN A 249 1.55 16.41 4.34
C ASN A 249 1.49 15.74 2.95
N CYS A 250 1.91 14.48 2.85
CA CYS A 250 1.80 13.70 1.62
C CYS A 250 0.41 13.06 1.43
N GLN A 251 -0.54 13.30 2.35
CA GLN A 251 -1.90 12.74 2.30
C GLN A 251 -1.92 11.22 2.15
N CYS A 252 -1.03 10.53 2.88
CA CYS A 252 -0.85 9.08 2.80
C CYS A 252 -0.55 8.55 1.37
N ASP A 253 -0.03 9.42 0.50
CA ASP A 253 0.45 9.06 -0.84
C ASP A 253 1.97 9.03 -0.84
N LEU A 254 2.53 7.82 -0.95
CA LEU A 254 3.98 7.61 -1.04
C LEU A 254 4.62 8.38 -2.20
N SER A 255 3.90 8.61 -3.31
CA SER A 255 4.45 9.35 -4.46
C SER A 255 4.58 10.85 -4.22
N ARG A 256 3.87 11.38 -3.21
CA ARG A 256 3.94 12.77 -2.78
C ARG A 256 4.95 12.98 -1.65
N LEU A 257 5.51 11.90 -1.12
CA LEU A 257 6.52 11.95 -0.08
C LEU A 257 7.83 12.46 -0.68
N ARG A 258 8.20 13.69 -0.35
CA ARG A 258 9.46 14.29 -0.81
C ARG A 258 10.64 13.57 -0.19
N PHE A 259 11.62 13.21 -1.02
CA PHE A 259 12.82 12.53 -0.57
C PHE A 259 13.60 13.38 0.44
N ASP A 260 13.98 12.76 1.56
CA ASP A 260 14.97 13.26 2.49
C ASP A 260 15.69 12.06 3.12
N ASN A 261 17.00 12.12 3.31
CA ASN A 261 17.74 11.03 3.94
C ASN A 261 17.81 11.22 5.46
N ASN A 262 16.68 11.05 6.17
CA ASN A 262 16.59 11.16 7.63
C ASN A 262 15.65 10.10 8.24
N GLY A 263 15.75 9.85 9.54
CA GLY A 263 14.96 8.80 10.22
C GLY A 263 13.44 8.96 10.08
N ALA A 264 12.93 10.20 10.06
CA ALA A 264 11.49 10.45 9.95
C ALA A 264 10.95 10.18 8.54
N TYR A 265 11.71 10.52 7.49
CA TYR A 265 11.37 10.18 6.12
C TYR A 265 11.39 8.67 5.93
N LEU A 266 12.44 7.99 6.41
CA LEU A 266 12.58 6.54 6.29
C LEU A 266 11.42 5.84 7.00
N LEU A 267 11.10 6.24 8.23
CA LEU A 267 9.96 5.69 8.96
C LEU A 267 8.62 5.94 8.25
N ALA A 268 8.38 7.16 7.75
CA ALA A 268 7.19 7.47 6.97
C ALA A 268 7.09 6.60 5.70
N ARG A 269 8.21 6.40 5.00
CA ARG A 269 8.29 5.54 3.82
C ARG A 269 7.96 4.08 4.17
N GLU A 270 8.53 3.54 5.25
CA GLU A 270 8.25 2.18 5.70
C GLU A 270 6.75 1.99 6.00
N ILE A 271 6.14 2.94 6.74
CA ILE A 271 4.71 2.96 7.07
C ILE A 271 3.84 3.02 5.81
N LEU A 272 4.13 3.93 4.88
CA LEU A 272 3.32 4.11 3.67
C LEU A 272 3.40 2.90 2.73
N GLN A 273 4.53 2.20 2.69
CA GLN A 273 4.72 0.98 1.92
C GLN A 273 4.07 -0.27 2.53
N ALA A 274 3.74 -0.25 3.84
CA ALA A 274 3.22 -1.41 4.53
C ALA A 274 1.75 -1.70 4.19
N ASP A 275 1.40 -2.98 4.01
CA ASP A 275 0.00 -3.38 3.82
C ASP A 275 -0.75 -3.49 5.14
N SER A 276 -0.03 -3.95 6.16
CA SER A 276 -0.51 -4.07 7.53
C SER A 276 0.59 -3.65 8.49
N ILE A 277 0.21 -2.98 9.57
CA ILE A 277 1.15 -2.49 10.57
C ILE A 277 0.76 -3.04 11.94
N HIS A 278 1.73 -3.60 12.64
CA HIS A 278 1.58 -4.02 14.04
C HIS A 278 2.47 -3.15 14.93
N PHE A 279 1.86 -2.44 15.88
CA PHE A 279 2.61 -1.65 16.85
C PHE A 279 2.80 -2.43 18.16
N LEU A 280 4.05 -2.58 18.59
CA LEU A 280 4.41 -2.92 19.96
C LEU A 280 4.72 -1.60 20.69
N ILE A 281 3.87 -1.24 21.65
CA ILE A 281 3.91 0.07 22.31
C ILE A 281 4.33 -0.13 23.77
N GLY A 282 5.62 0.05 24.04
CA GLY A 282 6.14 0.02 25.39
C GLY A 282 5.61 1.16 26.26
N GLN A 283 5.20 0.84 27.48
CA GLN A 283 4.63 1.78 28.44
C GLN A 283 5.62 2.26 29.50
N SER A 284 6.87 1.78 29.47
CA SER A 284 7.89 2.28 30.38
C SER A 284 8.16 3.78 30.15
N ILE A 285 8.20 4.48 31.28
CA ILE A 285 8.36 5.93 31.38
C ILE A 285 9.84 6.18 31.59
N ASN A 286 10.45 6.91 30.67
CA ASN A 286 11.83 7.35 30.87
C ASN A 286 11.83 8.53 31.88
N GLU A 287 12.65 8.42 32.93
CA GLU A 287 12.79 9.41 34.01
C GLU A 287 13.15 10.81 33.48
N PHE A 288 13.79 10.91 32.32
CA PHE A 288 14.16 12.17 31.67
C PHE A 288 12.95 13.03 31.27
N TYR A 289 11.77 12.44 31.11
CA TYR A 289 10.51 13.18 30.84
C TYR A 289 9.80 13.66 32.11
N GLN A 290 10.40 13.51 33.30
CA GLN A 290 9.95 14.17 34.53
C GLN A 290 10.30 15.68 34.56
N ASN A 291 10.17 16.37 33.43
CA ASN A 291 10.16 17.83 33.48
C ASN A 291 8.78 18.26 34.02
N PRO A 292 8.68 18.90 35.20
CA PRO A 292 7.40 19.35 35.76
C PRO A 292 6.67 20.39 34.89
N LEU A 293 7.33 20.96 33.87
CA LEU A 293 6.74 21.84 32.85
C LEU A 293 6.19 21.09 31.63
N LEU A 294 6.51 19.80 31.46
CA LEU A 294 5.89 18.93 30.47
C LEU A 294 4.71 18.21 31.12
N PRO A 295 3.57 18.06 30.44
CA PRO A 295 2.44 17.32 31.02
C PRO A 295 2.92 15.91 31.44
N LYS A 296 2.41 15.39 32.56
CA LYS A 296 2.77 14.05 33.09
C LYS A 296 2.48 12.97 32.04
N ASN A 297 3.47 12.68 31.18
CA ASN A 297 3.23 12.06 29.90
C ASN A 297 3.82 10.64 29.81
N ILE A 298 3.15 9.72 30.49
CA ILE A 298 2.81 8.41 29.89
C ILE A 298 2.01 8.64 28.57
N SER A 299 1.43 9.84 28.40
CA SER A 299 0.56 10.21 27.29
C SER A 299 1.25 10.54 25.95
N ILE A 300 2.52 10.98 25.85
CA ILE A 300 3.05 11.46 24.54
C ILE A 300 3.21 10.33 23.53
N ARG A 301 3.95 9.26 23.87
CA ARG A 301 4.16 8.13 22.94
C ARG A 301 2.83 7.52 22.54
N ARG A 302 1.98 7.26 23.53
CA ARG A 302 0.64 6.71 23.34
C ARG A 302 -0.20 7.60 22.44
N SER A 303 -0.31 8.89 22.76
CA SER A 303 -1.08 9.86 21.98
C SER A 303 -0.56 9.98 20.55
N LEU A 304 0.76 10.02 20.34
CA LEU A 304 1.36 10.05 19.00
C LEU A 304 1.04 8.79 18.20
N VAL A 305 1.12 7.61 18.82
CA VAL A 305 0.77 6.35 18.13
C VAL A 305 -0.73 6.30 17.84
N GLU A 306 -1.59 6.69 18.79
CA GLU A 306 -3.04 6.76 18.58
C GLU A 306 -3.40 7.73 17.44
N ASP A 307 -2.78 8.90 17.40
CA ASP A 307 -2.95 9.88 16.31
C ASP A 307 -2.51 9.32 14.96
N LEU A 308 -1.37 8.62 14.92
CA LEU A 308 -0.86 7.98 13.71
C LEU A 308 -1.79 6.83 13.26
N VAL A 309 -2.27 6.00 14.20
CA VAL A 309 -3.23 4.92 13.93
C VAL A 309 -4.52 5.50 13.34
N HIS A 310 -5.07 6.55 13.94
CA HIS A 310 -6.27 7.23 13.43
C HIS A 310 -6.05 7.85 12.05
N LEU A 311 -4.87 8.45 11.81
CA LEU A 311 -4.52 8.97 10.49
C LEU A 311 -4.52 7.85 9.45
N LEU A 312 -3.85 6.74 9.73
CA LEU A 312 -3.68 5.62 8.79
C LEU A 312 -4.98 4.84 8.55
N GLN A 313 -5.84 4.69 9.56
CA GLN A 313 -7.17 4.05 9.43
C GLN A 313 -8.08 4.79 8.45
N ARG A 314 -8.02 6.13 8.39
CA ARG A 314 -8.77 6.93 7.40
C ARG A 314 -8.38 6.60 5.96
N TYR A 315 -7.18 6.06 5.75
CA TYR A 315 -6.67 5.59 4.45
C TYR A 315 -6.74 4.06 4.30
N GLN A 316 -7.59 3.39 5.10
CA GLN A 316 -7.87 1.95 5.00
C GLN A 316 -6.65 1.03 5.17
N LYS A 317 -5.62 1.47 5.89
CA LYS A 317 -4.50 0.60 6.29
C LYS A 317 -4.97 -0.39 7.36
N GLU A 318 -4.54 -1.64 7.27
CA GLU A 318 -4.78 -2.64 8.31
C GLU A 318 -3.82 -2.42 9.47
N ILE A 319 -4.35 -2.13 10.66
CA ILE A 319 -3.52 -1.79 11.82
C ILE A 319 -3.96 -2.59 13.03
N SER A 320 -2.98 -3.10 13.75
CA SER A 320 -3.14 -3.69 15.07
C SER A 320 -2.08 -3.12 16.01
N PHE A 321 -2.35 -3.12 17.30
CA PHE A 321 -1.39 -2.66 18.30
C PHE A 321 -1.55 -3.43 19.60
N GLU A 322 -0.48 -3.46 20.38
CA GLU A 322 -0.41 -4.05 21.70
C GLU A 322 0.43 -3.18 22.61
N TYR A 323 0.03 -3.08 23.87
CA TYR A 323 0.79 -2.37 24.88
C TYR A 323 1.68 -3.33 25.64
N CYS A 324 2.94 -2.95 25.79
CA CYS A 324 4.02 -3.74 26.38
C CYS A 324 4.50 -3.09 27.68
#